data_AF-A0A327KZF6-F1
#
_entry.id   AF-A0A327KZF6-F1
#
_cell.length_a   1.000
_cell.length_b   1.000
_cell.length_c   1.000
_cell.angle_alpha   90.00
_cell.angle_beta   90.00
_cell.angle_gamma   90.00
#
_symmetry.space_group_name_H-M   'P 1'
#
loop_
_entity.id
_entity.type
_entity.pdbx_description
1 polymer ?
#
loop_
_entity_poly.entity_id
_entity_poly.type
_entity_poly.pdbx_seq_one_letter_code
_entity_poly.pdbx_strand_id
1 'polypeptide(L)'
;MVPSCIDEGRMFFKRTSKTSAAVIDAYHAAGPGLLGPEDALAHAAYMHFAQDAYRRHRVGDHRDLPRRVMRDLALVLVLVQDDRPSFDRMLVMAGISFDDILDLRRRAARRPELVEEVRHAMRTALVEARDARRAMRSAALAATAAAAATPLHDPLEEFLLAPEAARLAA
;
A
#
# COMPACT_ATOMS: atom_id res chain seq x y z
N MET A 1 -47.91 12.44 15.90
CA MET A 1 -46.70 11.65 16.23
C MET A 1 -45.51 12.34 15.58
N VAL A 2 -44.72 13.07 16.35
CA VAL A 2 -43.49 13.70 15.86
C VAL A 2 -42.42 12.60 15.80
N PRO A 3 -41.76 12.37 14.66
CA PRO A 3 -40.65 11.42 14.61
C PRO A 3 -39.56 11.94 15.54
N SER A 4 -39.20 11.12 16.52
CA SER A 4 -38.15 11.41 17.49
C SER A 4 -36.82 11.60 16.77
N CYS A 5 -36.18 12.75 16.97
CA CYS A 5 -34.87 13.12 16.42
C CYS A 5 -33.74 12.12 16.80
N ILE A 6 -34.02 11.17 17.70
CA ILE A 6 -33.11 10.11 18.12
C ILE A 6 -33.00 9.00 17.05
N ASP A 7 -34.05 8.77 16.26
CA ASP A 7 -34.03 7.74 15.20
C ASP A 7 -33.23 8.19 13.97
N GLU A 8 -33.24 9.48 13.64
CA GLU A 8 -32.39 10.03 12.59
C GLU A 8 -30.91 9.88 12.94
N GLY A 9 -30.52 10.15 14.18
CA GLY A 9 -29.15 9.92 14.66
C GLY A 9 -28.73 8.45 14.52
N ARG A 10 -29.58 7.50 14.95
CA ARG A 10 -29.27 6.05 14.84
C ARG A 10 -29.23 5.55 13.39
N MET A 11 -30.08 6.04 12.50
CA MET A 11 -30.02 5.73 11.06
C MET A 11 -28.80 6.36 10.39
N PHE A 12 -28.40 7.57 10.78
CA PHE A 12 -27.22 8.27 10.27
C PHE A 12 -25.91 7.57 10.69
N PHE A 13 -25.82 7.10 11.95
CA PHE A 13 -24.68 6.31 12.44
C PHE A 13 -24.60 4.91 11.82
N LYS A 14 -25.74 4.26 11.52
CA LYS A 14 -25.76 3.01 10.75
C LYS A 14 -25.34 3.22 9.30
N ARG A 15 -25.84 4.27 8.63
CA ARG A 15 -25.43 4.64 7.26
C ARG A 15 -23.94 4.91 7.17
N THR A 16 -23.39 5.74 8.06
CA THR A 16 -21.95 6.07 8.06
C THR A 16 -21.06 4.86 8.29
N SER A 17 -21.44 3.93 9.17
CA SER A 17 -20.67 2.68 9.33
C SER A 17 -20.70 1.80 8.06
N LYS A 18 -21.84 1.76 7.36
CA LYS A 18 -21.99 1.03 6.11
C LYS A 18 -21.19 1.67 4.98
N THR A 19 -21.20 3.01 4.87
CA THR A 19 -20.39 3.74 3.89
C THR A 19 -18.89 3.58 4.19
N SER A 20 -18.46 3.70 5.45
CA SER A 20 -17.05 3.48 5.82
C SER A 20 -16.59 2.06 5.52
N ALA A 21 -17.41 1.05 5.84
CA ALA A 21 -17.12 -0.34 5.47
C ALA A 21 -17.04 -0.50 3.95
N ALA A 22 -18.00 0.06 3.19
CA ALA A 22 -18.02 -0.01 1.74
C ALA A 22 -16.78 0.63 1.08
N VAL A 23 -16.29 1.75 1.61
CA VAL A 23 -15.05 2.39 1.13
C VAL A 23 -13.85 1.47 1.32
N ILE A 24 -13.72 0.87 2.50
CA ILE A 24 -12.61 -0.05 2.83
C ILE A 24 -12.73 -1.33 2.00
N ASP A 25 -13.94 -1.88 1.87
CA ASP A 25 -14.22 -3.06 1.04
C ASP A 25 -13.89 -2.79 -0.43
N ALA A 26 -14.28 -1.63 -0.98
CA ALA A 26 -13.99 -1.23 -2.35
C ALA A 26 -12.47 -1.12 -2.60
N TYR A 27 -11.75 -0.53 -1.65
CA TYR A 27 -10.30 -0.42 -1.69
C TYR A 27 -9.61 -1.80 -1.71
N HIS A 28 -10.03 -2.72 -0.84
CA HIS A 28 -9.47 -4.07 -0.83
C HIS A 28 -9.87 -4.90 -2.05
N ALA A 29 -11.10 -4.74 -2.55
CA ALA A 29 -11.57 -5.41 -3.77
C ALA A 29 -10.80 -4.96 -5.02
N ALA A 30 -10.35 -3.71 -5.06
CA ALA A 30 -9.54 -3.19 -6.16
C ALA A 30 -8.05 -3.57 -6.09
N GLY A 31 -7.64 -4.31 -5.05
CA GLY A 31 -6.26 -4.61 -4.67
C GLY A 31 -5.21 -4.73 -5.81
N PRO A 32 -5.45 -5.48 -6.91
CA PRO A 32 -4.43 -5.66 -7.96
C PRO A 32 -4.35 -4.52 -9.00
N GLY A 33 -5.35 -3.64 -9.10
CA GLY A 33 -5.49 -2.67 -10.19
C GLY A 33 -4.90 -1.28 -9.91
N LEU A 34 -4.58 -0.99 -8.65
CA LEU A 34 -4.01 0.28 -8.17
C LEU A 34 -2.51 0.13 -7.90
N LEU A 35 -1.75 -0.48 -8.81
CA LEU A 35 -0.32 -0.72 -8.65
C LEU A 35 0.51 0.25 -9.50
N GLY A 36 0.07 1.51 -9.59
CA GLY A 36 0.98 2.59 -9.95
C GLY A 36 2.03 2.77 -8.84
N PRO A 37 3.27 3.18 -9.17
CA PRO A 37 4.29 3.46 -8.16
C PRO A 37 3.85 4.54 -7.14
N GLU A 38 2.92 5.40 -7.56
CA GLU A 38 2.30 6.40 -6.69
C GLU A 38 1.30 5.77 -5.71
N ASP A 39 0.55 4.75 -6.13
CA ASP A 39 -0.46 4.07 -5.30
C ASP A 39 0.18 3.23 -4.19
N ALA A 40 1.39 2.70 -4.46
CA ALA A 40 2.16 1.96 -3.48
C ALA A 40 2.46 2.77 -2.21
N LEU A 41 2.69 4.09 -2.35
CA LEU A 41 2.93 4.99 -1.21
C LEU A 41 1.66 5.16 -0.37
N ALA A 42 0.53 5.48 -1.03
CA ALA A 42 -0.76 5.64 -0.37
C ALA A 42 -1.20 4.33 0.31
N HIS A 43 -0.95 3.20 -0.34
CA HIS A 43 -1.18 1.87 0.21
C HIS A 43 -0.36 1.63 1.47
N ALA A 44 0.96 1.86 1.43
CA ALA A 44 1.84 1.68 2.58
C ALA A 44 1.42 2.58 3.77
N ALA A 45 1.10 3.85 3.49
CA ALA A 45 0.62 4.77 4.51
C ALA A 45 -0.70 4.29 5.14
N TYR A 46 -1.68 3.88 4.34
CA TYR A 46 -2.93 3.32 4.85
C TYR A 46 -2.70 2.05 5.69
N MET A 47 -1.87 1.14 5.19
CA MET A 47 -1.59 -0.14 5.87
C MET A 47 -0.93 0.07 7.24
N HIS A 48 -0.12 1.12 7.41
CA HIS A 48 0.41 1.49 8.73
C HIS A 48 -0.71 1.76 9.75
N PHE A 49 -1.71 2.59 9.40
CA PHE A 49 -2.84 2.88 10.27
C PHE A 49 -3.74 1.66 10.48
N ALA A 50 -4.02 0.89 9.42
CA ALA A 50 -4.88 -0.28 9.49
C ALA A 50 -4.27 -1.37 10.39
N GLN A 51 -3.00 -1.69 10.21
CA GLN A 51 -2.31 -2.70 11.03
C GLN A 51 -2.21 -2.29 12.50
N ASP A 52 -1.95 -1.00 12.77
CA ASP A 52 -1.91 -0.50 14.14
C ASP A 52 -3.30 -0.57 14.80
N ALA A 53 -4.36 -0.21 14.08
CA ALA A 53 -5.73 -0.39 14.54
C ALA A 53 -6.07 -1.86 14.82
N TYR A 54 -5.76 -2.77 13.89
CA TYR A 54 -5.99 -4.21 14.06
C TYR A 54 -5.24 -4.77 15.27
N ARG A 55 -3.98 -4.35 15.47
CA ARG A 55 -3.17 -4.77 16.62
C ARG A 55 -3.74 -4.25 17.94
N ARG A 56 -4.09 -2.97 18.02
CA ARG A 56 -4.66 -2.35 19.22
C ARG A 56 -5.98 -2.98 19.63
N HIS A 57 -6.82 -3.36 18.66
CA HIS A 57 -8.13 -3.96 18.91
C HIS A 57 -8.15 -5.49 18.88
N ARG A 58 -7.02 -6.13 18.54
CA ARG A 58 -6.87 -7.59 18.43
C ARG A 58 -7.90 -8.23 17.47
N VAL A 59 -8.09 -7.61 16.30
CA VAL A 59 -9.01 -8.08 15.27
C VAL A 59 -8.28 -8.43 13.98
N GLY A 60 -8.84 -9.34 13.20
CA GLY A 60 -8.31 -9.74 11.88
C GLY A 60 -8.98 -9.02 10.70
N ASP A 61 -10.14 -8.40 10.90
CA ASP A 61 -10.98 -7.77 9.87
C ASP A 61 -11.38 -6.35 10.34
N HIS A 62 -11.44 -5.37 9.42
CA HIS A 62 -11.94 -4.03 9.71
C HIS A 62 -13.40 -4.00 10.14
N ARG A 63 -14.20 -5.00 9.78
CA ARG A 63 -15.60 -5.12 10.18
C ARG A 63 -15.78 -5.35 11.68
N ASP A 64 -14.77 -5.91 12.33
CA ASP A 64 -14.76 -6.15 13.77
C ASP A 64 -14.24 -4.94 14.57
N LEU A 65 -13.74 -3.90 13.90
CA LEU A 65 -13.28 -2.70 14.57
C LEU A 65 -14.42 -1.89 15.19
N PRO A 66 -14.15 -1.14 16.28
CA PRO A 66 -15.10 -0.16 16.78
C PRO A 66 -15.48 0.83 15.67
N ARG A 67 -16.76 1.18 15.57
CA ARG A 67 -17.30 2.05 14.50
C ARG A 67 -16.51 3.35 14.30
N ARG A 68 -16.02 3.95 15.39
CA ARG A 68 -15.20 5.17 15.35
C ARG A 68 -13.88 4.92 14.63
N VAL A 69 -13.22 3.79 14.87
CA VAL A 69 -11.95 3.42 14.27
C VAL A 69 -12.13 3.08 12.79
N MET A 70 -13.17 2.31 12.45
CA MET A 70 -13.50 2.02 11.06
C MET A 70 -13.80 3.30 10.25
N ARG A 71 -14.53 4.25 10.86
CA ARG A 71 -14.76 5.56 10.24
C ARG A 71 -13.47 6.33 10.03
N ASP A 72 -12.58 6.32 11.02
CA ASP A 72 -11.30 7.02 10.94
C ASP A 72 -10.42 6.41 9.86
N LEU A 73 -10.38 5.08 9.71
CA LEU A 73 -9.69 4.39 8.61
C LEU A 73 -10.26 4.75 7.23
N ALA A 74 -11.58 4.87 7.10
CA ALA A 74 -12.18 5.32 5.83
C ALA A 74 -11.81 6.77 5.50
N LEU A 75 -11.70 7.65 6.51
CA LEU A 75 -11.21 9.02 6.29
C LEU A 75 -9.72 9.04 5.92
N VAL A 76 -8.91 8.19 6.56
CA VAL A 76 -7.49 8.01 6.18
C VAL A 76 -7.38 7.58 4.72
N LEU A 77 -8.15 6.59 4.26
CA LEU A 77 -8.15 6.15 2.85
C LEU A 77 -8.41 7.29 1.89
N VAL A 78 -9.43 8.10 2.18
CA VAL A 78 -9.79 9.25 1.33
C VAL A 78 -8.70 10.32 1.34
N LEU A 79 -7.97 10.49 2.44
CA LEU A 79 -6.85 11.44 2.53
C LEU A 79 -5.58 10.94 1.83
N VAL A 80 -5.22 9.67 1.98
CA VAL A 80 -4.02 9.12 1.31
C VAL A 80 -4.21 9.02 -0.21
N GLN A 81 -5.47 8.89 -0.65
CA GLN A 81 -5.87 8.86 -2.06
C GLN A 81 -6.44 10.22 -2.53
N ASP A 82 -6.17 11.31 -1.83
CA ASP A 82 -6.65 12.63 -2.26
C ASP A 82 -6.07 12.96 -3.64
N ASP A 83 -6.85 13.66 -4.45
CA ASP A 83 -6.55 13.97 -5.85
C ASP A 83 -6.33 12.76 -6.78
N ARG A 84 -6.85 11.57 -6.45
CA ARG A 84 -6.74 10.36 -7.31
C ARG A 84 -8.05 10.00 -8.02
N PRO A 85 -8.18 10.30 -9.33
CA PRO A 85 -9.37 9.94 -10.09
C PRO A 85 -9.57 8.44 -10.26
N SER A 86 -8.51 7.63 -10.11
CA SER A 86 -8.61 6.16 -10.12
C SER A 86 -9.38 5.64 -8.91
N PHE A 87 -9.13 6.21 -7.73
CA PHE A 87 -9.80 5.85 -6.48
C PHE A 87 -11.27 6.28 -6.50
N ASP A 88 -11.58 7.49 -6.98
CA ASP A 88 -12.98 7.94 -7.10
C ASP A 88 -13.79 7.05 -8.03
N ARG A 89 -13.22 6.69 -9.20
CA ARG A 89 -13.86 5.75 -10.13
C ARG A 89 -14.14 4.41 -9.48
N MET A 90 -13.19 3.90 -8.70
CA MET A 90 -13.35 2.64 -7.96
C MET A 90 -14.49 2.73 -6.93
N LEU A 91 -14.56 3.81 -6.15
CA LEU A 91 -15.65 4.02 -5.18
C LEU A 91 -17.01 4.09 -5.88
N VAL A 92 -17.09 4.79 -7.02
CA VAL A 92 -18.31 4.86 -7.83
C VAL A 92 -18.70 3.50 -8.39
N MET A 93 -17.74 2.71 -8.91
CA MET A 93 -18.00 1.33 -9.36
C MET A 93 -18.48 0.41 -8.24
N ALA A 94 -18.05 0.67 -7.00
CA ALA A 94 -18.53 -0.02 -5.81
C ALA A 94 -19.90 0.48 -5.31
N GLY A 95 -20.53 1.43 -6.01
CA GLY A 95 -21.86 1.96 -5.70
C GLY A 95 -21.87 3.09 -4.67
N ILE A 96 -20.73 3.71 -4.39
CA ILE A 96 -20.64 4.90 -3.52
C ILE A 96 -20.90 6.13 -4.38
N SER A 97 -21.87 6.95 -3.98
CA SER A 97 -22.23 8.14 -4.75
C SER A 97 -21.11 9.19 -4.72
N PHE A 98 -21.01 9.99 -5.79
CA PHE A 98 -20.03 11.07 -5.84
C PHE A 98 -20.22 12.09 -4.70
N ASP A 99 -21.47 12.37 -4.32
CA ASP A 99 -21.80 13.25 -3.20
C ASP A 99 -21.27 12.69 -1.86
N ASP A 100 -21.37 11.38 -1.64
CA ASP A 100 -20.82 10.72 -0.45
C ASP A 100 -19.28 10.80 -0.41
N ILE A 101 -18.62 10.69 -1.57
CA ILE A 101 -17.16 10.84 -1.69
C ILE A 101 -16.75 12.27 -1.31
N LEU A 102 -17.43 13.29 -1.85
CA LEU A 102 -17.18 14.69 -1.50
C LEU A 102 -17.45 14.97 -0.02
N ASP A 103 -18.48 14.38 0.56
CA ASP A 103 -18.78 14.48 1.99
C ASP A 103 -17.69 13.87 2.86
N LEU A 104 -17.16 12.70 2.47
CA LEU A 104 -16.03 12.07 3.15
C LEU A 104 -14.78 12.95 3.10
N ARG A 105 -14.43 13.51 1.93
CA ARG A 105 -13.31 14.45 1.78
C ARG A 105 -13.47 15.68 2.65
N ARG A 106 -14.66 16.30 2.63
CA ARG A 106 -14.97 17.46 3.46
C ARG A 106 -14.84 17.16 4.96
N ARG A 107 -15.28 15.97 5.40
CA ARG A 107 -15.12 15.53 6.80
C ARG A 107 -13.67 15.27 7.16
N ALA A 108 -12.89 14.68 6.25
CA ALA A 108 -11.49 14.41 6.47
C ALA A 108 -10.67 15.71 6.58
N ALA A 109 -10.93 16.68 5.69
CA ALA A 109 -10.29 18.00 5.71
C ALA A 109 -10.58 18.80 6.99
N ARG A 110 -11.71 18.55 7.66
CA ARG A 110 -12.06 19.19 8.95
C ARG A 110 -11.33 18.60 10.15
N ARG A 111 -10.46 17.59 9.96
CA ARG A 111 -9.67 16.96 11.02
C ARG A 111 -8.17 17.24 10.81
N PRO A 112 -7.67 18.41 11.24
CA PRO A 112 -6.30 18.81 10.97
C PRO A 112 -5.27 17.83 11.56
N GLU A 113 -5.55 17.28 12.74
CA GLU A 113 -4.70 16.25 13.37
C GLU A 113 -4.53 15.02 12.46
N LEU A 114 -5.64 14.51 11.91
CA LEU A 114 -5.63 13.33 11.04
C LEU A 114 -4.89 13.63 9.72
N VAL A 115 -5.05 14.85 9.18
CA VAL A 115 -4.34 15.29 7.98
C VAL A 115 -2.83 15.31 8.22
N GLU A 116 -2.37 15.83 9.35
CA GLU A 116 -0.95 15.85 9.69
C GLU A 116 -0.39 14.46 9.95
N GLU A 117 -1.13 13.58 10.64
CA GLU A 117 -0.77 12.17 10.82
C GLU A 117 -0.61 11.46 9.47
N VAL A 118 -1.56 11.65 8.55
CA VAL A 118 -1.51 11.05 7.21
C VAL A 118 -0.32 11.60 6.41
N ARG A 119 -0.08 12.92 6.43
CA ARG A 119 1.08 13.54 5.78
C ARG A 119 2.40 13.01 6.35
N HIS A 120 2.47 12.79 7.66
CA HIS A 120 3.64 12.20 8.29
C HIS A 120 3.85 10.74 7.83
N ALA A 121 2.81 9.91 7.87
CA ALA A 121 2.87 8.52 7.41
C ALA A 121 3.28 8.41 5.92
N MET A 122 2.74 9.27 5.06
CA MET A 122 3.12 9.34 3.64
C MET A 122 4.60 9.69 3.45
N ARG A 123 5.15 10.62 4.26
CA ARG A 123 6.59 10.94 4.22
C ARG A 123 7.44 9.77 4.68
N THR A 124 7.06 9.09 5.76
CA THR A 124 7.77 7.91 6.27
C THR A 124 7.78 6.78 5.23
N ALA A 125 6.61 6.47 4.65
CA ALA A 125 6.50 5.47 3.58
C ALA A 125 7.40 5.81 2.37
N LEU A 126 7.57 7.10 2.06
CA LEU A 126 8.42 7.53 0.94
C LEU A 126 9.90 7.29 1.24
N VAL A 127 10.31 7.55 2.48
CA VAL A 127 11.68 7.28 2.94
C VAL A 127 11.95 5.78 2.91
N GLU A 128 11.07 4.97 3.49
CA GLU A 128 11.18 3.51 3.48
C GLU A 128 11.24 2.94 2.06
N ALA A 129 10.40 3.42 1.15
CA ALA A 129 10.43 3.01 -0.26
C ALA A 129 11.75 3.40 -0.95
N ARG A 130 12.32 4.57 -0.63
CA ARG A 130 13.63 5.00 -1.15
C ARG A 130 14.76 4.12 -0.62
N ASP A 131 14.74 3.78 0.66
CA ASP A 131 15.75 2.95 1.29
C ASP A 131 15.66 1.50 0.82
N ALA A 132 14.45 0.95 0.62
CA ALA A 132 14.24 -0.33 -0.02
C ALA A 132 14.83 -0.35 -1.44
N ARG A 133 14.61 0.71 -2.25
CA ARG A 133 15.23 0.83 -3.59
C ARG A 133 16.75 0.97 -3.55
N ARG A 134 17.32 1.59 -2.51
CA ARG A 134 18.77 1.64 -2.32
C ARG A 134 19.33 0.27 -1.96
N ALA A 135 18.68 -0.42 -1.03
CA ALA A 135 19.06 -1.77 -0.62
C ALA A 135 18.96 -2.78 -1.76
N MET A 136 17.90 -2.71 -2.58
CA MET A 136 17.76 -3.53 -3.79
C MET A 136 18.89 -3.28 -4.79
N ARG A 137 19.28 -2.01 -5.00
CA ARG A 137 20.41 -1.67 -5.88
C ARG A 137 21.74 -2.16 -5.33
N SER A 138 22.00 -2.02 -4.03
CA SER A 138 23.23 -2.53 -3.42
C SER A 138 23.30 -4.05 -3.46
N ALA A 139 22.16 -4.74 -3.24
CA ALA A 139 22.08 -6.19 -3.36
C ALA A 139 22.30 -6.66 -4.81
N ALA A 140 21.72 -5.99 -5.80
CA ALA A 140 21.94 -6.28 -7.21
C ALA A 140 23.42 -6.08 -7.60
N LEU A 141 24.04 -4.99 -7.15
CA LEU A 141 25.45 -4.72 -7.39
C LEU A 141 26.36 -5.76 -6.71
N ALA A 142 26.06 -6.14 -5.46
CA ALA A 142 26.77 -7.20 -4.76
C ALA A 142 26.64 -8.55 -5.48
N ALA A 143 25.45 -8.89 -5.99
CA ALA A 143 25.23 -10.09 -6.78
C ALA A 143 26.02 -10.06 -8.10
N THR A 144 26.07 -8.93 -8.80
CA THR A 144 26.91 -8.79 -10.01
C THR A 144 28.40 -8.87 -9.70
N ALA A 145 28.86 -8.28 -8.60
CA ALA A 145 30.26 -8.36 -8.17
C ALA A 145 30.65 -9.79 -7.76
N ALA A 146 29.76 -10.52 -7.08
CA ALA A 146 29.95 -11.93 -6.74
C ALA A 146 29.98 -12.82 -7.99
N ALA A 147 29.12 -12.56 -8.98
CA ALA A 147 29.15 -13.25 -10.26
C ALA A 147 30.45 -12.99 -11.04
N ALA A 148 30.97 -11.76 -11.01
CA ALA A 148 32.26 -11.41 -11.63
C ALA A 148 33.48 -11.96 -10.86
N ALA A 149 33.37 -12.13 -9.54
CA ALA A 149 34.40 -12.73 -8.70
C ALA A 149 34.38 -14.27 -8.70
N THR A 150 33.39 -14.88 -9.38
CA THR A 150 33.39 -16.32 -9.65
C THR A 150 34.43 -16.56 -10.74
N PRO A 151 35.53 -17.31 -10.47
CA PRO A 151 36.56 -17.53 -11.48
C PRO A 151 35.92 -18.23 -12.67
N LEU A 152 35.92 -17.56 -13.83
CA LEU A 152 35.68 -18.21 -15.11
C LEU A 152 36.84 -19.20 -15.28
N HIS A 153 36.59 -20.47 -14.95
CA HIS A 153 37.46 -21.53 -15.41
C HIS A 153 37.38 -21.52 -16.93
N ASP A 154 38.41 -21.00 -17.59
CA ASP A 154 38.48 -20.96 -19.03
C ASP A 154 38.70 -22.40 -19.53
N PRO A 155 37.71 -23.03 -20.18
CA PRO A 155 37.83 -24.44 -20.60
C PRO A 155 38.92 -24.66 -21.66
N LEU A 156 39.54 -23.58 -22.16
CA LEU A 156 40.67 -23.63 -23.09
C LEU A 156 42.04 -23.71 -22.40
N GLU A 157 42.17 -23.30 -21.13
CA GLU A 157 43.45 -23.41 -20.40
C GLU A 157 43.82 -24.88 -20.10
N GLU A 158 42.84 -25.76 -19.99
CA GLU A 158 43.06 -27.20 -19.76
C GLU A 158 43.59 -27.92 -21.03
N PHE A 159 43.30 -27.39 -22.23
CA PHE A 159 43.78 -27.94 -23.51
C PHE A 159 45.18 -27.46 -23.91
N LEU A 160 45.66 -26.33 -23.39
CA LEU A 160 46.98 -25.76 -23.71
C LEU A 160 48.11 -26.31 -22.84
N LEU A 161 47.80 -27.05 -21.79
CA LEU A 161 48.78 -27.69 -20.89
C LEU A 161 49.04 -29.16 -21.22
N ALA A 162 48.42 -29.71 -22.27
CA ALA A 162 48.77 -31.04 -22.75
C ALA A 162 50.23 -31.00 -23.23
N PRO A 163 51.14 -31.80 -22.64
CA PRO A 163 52.55 -31.75 -22.97
C PRO A 163 52.74 -32.08 -24.45
N GLU A 164 53.59 -31.27 -25.08
CA GLU A 164 54.02 -31.30 -26.47
C GLU A 164 54.86 -32.57 -26.79
N ALA A 165 54.39 -33.75 -26.39
CA ALA A 165 55.11 -35.03 -26.51
C ALA A 165 54.66 -35.88 -27.71
N ALA A 166 53.74 -35.39 -28.55
CA ALA A 166 53.18 -36.14 -29.68
C ALA A 166 53.51 -35.55 -31.07
N ARG A 167 54.46 -34.63 -31.17
CA ARG A 167 54.86 -34.02 -32.46
C ARG A 167 56.22 -34.46 -33.00
N LEU A 168 56.83 -35.47 -32.40
CA LEU A 168 58.14 -36.05 -32.78
C LEU A 168 58.04 -37.55 -33.12
N ALA A 169 56.92 -37.98 -33.72
CA ALA A 169 56.75 -39.34 -34.23
C ALA A 169 56.07 -39.35 -35.61
N ALA A 170 56.53 -38.47 -36.52
CA ALA A 170 56.29 -38.57 -37.96
C ALA A 170 57.64 -38.61 -38.67
#